data_AF-A0A7V8ZED9-F1
#
_entry.id   AF-A0A7V8ZED9-F1
#
_cell.length_a   1.000
_cell.length_b   1.000
_cell.length_c   1.000
_cell.angle_alpha   90.00
_cell.angle_beta   90.00
_cell.angle_gamma   90.00
#
_symmetry.space_group_name_H-M   'P 1'
#
loop_
_entity.id
_entity.type
_entity.pdbx_description
1 polymer ?
#
loop_
_entity_poly.entity_id
_entity_poly.type
_entity_poly.pdbx_seq_one_letter_code
_entity_poly.pdbx_strand_id
1 'polypeptide(L)'
;MKRAAVLFFALFAVYAATIGLDSFDESDYGGDEPHYLLAAESLIDDGDLDVKNQYVERSYSDFYPYDLDKHGIETEGRLHEPHGIGFPLLIAPAMAIGGEQGVELFMAALAALAVMLAYLLALRVAPDPWALGAATAVGLSAPLLAYGSA
;
A
#
# COMPACT_ATOMS: atom_id res chain seq x y z
N MET A 1 6.82 23.66 -10.05
CA MET A 1 7.57 23.08 -8.91
C MET A 1 6.92 23.37 -7.56
N LYS A 2 6.87 24.62 -7.06
CA LYS A 2 6.29 24.91 -5.72
C LYS A 2 4.86 24.36 -5.52
N ARG A 3 3.94 24.62 -6.45
CA ARG A 3 2.55 24.11 -6.38
C ARG A 3 2.46 22.59 -6.39
N ALA A 4 3.27 21.93 -7.21
CA ALA A 4 3.32 20.47 -7.27
C ALA A 4 3.80 19.87 -5.95
N ALA A 5 4.85 20.45 -5.34
CA ALA A 5 5.31 20.02 -4.02
C ALA A 5 4.25 20.24 -2.93
N VAL A 6 3.56 21.38 -2.94
CA VAL A 6 2.46 21.65 -2.00
C VAL A 6 1.33 20.63 -2.18
N LEU A 7 0.94 20.34 -3.43
CA LEU A 7 -0.07 19.33 -3.72
C LEU A 7 0.35 17.95 -3.20
N PHE A 8 1.60 17.54 -3.46
CA PHE A 8 2.15 16.29 -2.95
C PHE A 8 2.07 16.21 -1.43
N PHE A 9 2.64 17.18 -0.71
CA PHE A 9 2.66 17.13 0.75
C PHE A 9 1.27 17.25 1.37
N ALA A 10 0.36 18.01 0.75
CA ALA A 10 -1.02 18.11 1.21
C ALA A 10 -1.76 16.77 1.04
N LEU A 11 -1.66 16.13 -0.13
CA LEU A 11 -2.31 14.83 -0.37
C LEU A 11 -1.66 13.73 0.48
N PHE A 12 -0.33 13.71 0.57
CA PHE A 12 0.38 12.78 1.45
C PHE A 12 -0.09 12.90 2.90
N ALA A 13 -0.22 14.12 3.43
CA ALA A 13 -0.74 14.31 4.78
C ALA A 13 -2.20 13.86 4.93
N VAL A 14 -3.02 14.02 3.89
CA VAL A 14 -4.41 13.55 3.90
C VAL A 14 -4.49 12.03 3.89
N TYR A 15 -3.72 11.35 3.03
CA TYR A 15 -3.68 9.88 2.97
C TYR A 15 -3.01 9.29 4.21
N ALA A 16 -1.94 9.90 4.72
CA ALA A 16 -1.34 9.44 5.97
C ALA A 16 -2.30 9.58 7.18
N ALA A 17 -3.28 10.50 7.10
CA ALA A 17 -4.30 10.65 8.14
C ALA A 17 -5.40 9.57 8.08
N THR A 18 -5.43 8.71 7.04
CA THR A 18 -6.35 7.56 6.95
C THR A 18 -5.73 6.27 7.47
N ILE A 19 -4.46 6.29 7.87
CA ILE A 19 -3.76 5.13 8.44
C ILE A 19 -4.36 4.75 9.80
N GLY A 20 -4.57 3.44 10.00
CA GLY A 20 -5.23 2.88 11.19
C GLY A 20 -6.74 3.11 11.21
N LEU A 21 -7.35 3.35 10.04
CA LEU A 21 -8.80 3.22 9.90
C LEU A 21 -9.13 1.75 9.64
N ASP A 22 -10.06 1.21 10.42
CA ASP A 22 -10.54 -0.16 10.23
C ASP A 22 -11.10 -0.35 8.81
N SER A 23 -10.54 -1.31 8.08
CA SER A 23 -11.04 -1.77 6.78
C SER A 23 -12.38 -2.49 6.95
N PHE A 24 -12.45 -3.35 7.96
CA PHE A 24 -13.68 -3.99 8.43
C PHE A 24 -13.51 -4.48 9.88
N ASP A 25 -14.60 -4.42 10.66
CA ASP A 25 -14.62 -4.82 12.08
C ASP A 25 -13.43 -4.25 12.89
N GLU A 26 -12.50 -5.10 13.35
CA GLU A 26 -11.31 -4.70 14.13
C GLU A 26 -10.01 -4.75 13.28
N SER A 27 -10.12 -5.00 11.97
CA SER A 27 -8.95 -5.17 11.08
C SER A 27 -8.67 -3.90 10.28
N ASP A 28 -7.47 -3.37 10.46
CA ASP A 28 -6.92 -2.29 9.63
C ASP A 28 -6.68 -2.73 8.18
N TYR A 29 -6.40 -4.01 7.95
CA TYR A 29 -6.08 -4.56 6.63
C TYR A 29 -7.20 -5.42 6.06
N GLY A 30 -7.45 -5.32 4.76
CA GLY A 30 -8.55 -6.00 4.07
C GLY A 30 -8.16 -6.75 2.80
N GLY A 31 -9.00 -7.71 2.42
CA GLY A 31 -8.84 -8.44 1.16
C GLY A 31 -7.48 -9.12 1.03
N ASP A 32 -6.71 -8.75 -0.01
CA ASP A 32 -5.40 -9.32 -0.30
C ASP A 32 -4.24 -8.64 0.44
N GLU A 33 -4.48 -7.51 1.14
CA GLU A 33 -3.42 -6.74 1.83
C GLU A 33 -2.59 -7.59 2.81
N PRO A 34 -3.19 -8.42 3.70
CA PRO A 34 -2.40 -9.25 4.61
C PRO A 34 -1.50 -10.24 3.88
N HIS A 35 -1.90 -10.71 2.70
CA HIS A 35 -1.11 -11.66 1.91
C HIS A 35 0.14 -11.01 1.30
N TYR A 36 0.03 -9.74 0.89
CA TYR A 36 1.18 -8.97 0.41
C TYR A 36 2.17 -8.68 1.52
N LEU A 37 1.67 -8.30 2.71
CA LEU A 37 2.49 -8.08 3.90
C LEU A 37 3.21 -9.38 4.31
N LEU A 38 2.50 -10.51 4.35
CA LEU A 38 3.07 -11.81 4.68
C LEU A 38 4.17 -12.25 3.69
N ALA A 39 3.97 -11.99 2.40
CA ALA A 39 4.98 -12.28 1.39
C ALA A 39 6.20 -11.35 1.49
N ALA A 40 5.99 -10.09 1.89
CA ALA A 40 7.08 -9.16 2.13
C ALA A 40 7.87 -9.54 3.40
N GLU A 41 7.20 -10.01 4.45
CA GLU A 41 7.83 -10.57 5.64
C GLU A 41 8.70 -11.79 5.32
N SER A 42 8.19 -12.75 4.54
CA SER A 42 8.97 -13.90 4.05
C SER A 42 10.21 -13.46 3.24
N LEU A 43 10.10 -12.42 2.40
CA LEU A 43 11.25 -11.87 1.69
C LEU A 43 12.29 -11.24 2.62
N ILE A 44 11.87 -10.63 3.73
CA ILE A 44 12.76 -9.96 4.69
C ILE A 44 13.46 -11.00 5.57
N ASP A 45 12.70 -11.96 6.09
CA ASP A 45 13.19 -12.92 7.07
C ASP A 45 13.88 -14.12 6.43
N ASP A 46 13.29 -14.68 5.36
CA ASP A 46 13.74 -15.93 4.74
C ASP A 46 14.43 -15.69 3.39
N GLY A 47 14.20 -14.55 2.75
CA GLY A 47 14.78 -14.21 1.44
C GLY A 47 14.13 -14.96 0.27
N ASP A 48 12.92 -15.49 0.46
CA ASP A 48 12.14 -16.14 -0.60
C ASP A 48 10.64 -15.76 -0.55
N LEU A 49 9.79 -16.52 -1.25
CA LEU A 49 8.33 -16.30 -1.34
C LEU A 49 7.55 -17.51 -0.84
N ASP A 50 8.20 -18.40 -0.10
CA ASP A 50 7.54 -19.51 0.57
C ASP A 50 6.95 -19.01 1.88
N VAL A 51 5.65 -18.69 1.88
CA VAL A 51 4.97 -18.15 3.07
C VAL A 51 4.52 -19.24 4.05
N LYS A 52 4.97 -20.48 3.86
CA LYS A 52 4.45 -21.65 4.58
C LYS A 52 4.70 -21.57 6.07
N ASN A 53 5.92 -21.18 6.49
CA ASN A 53 6.25 -21.00 7.90
C ASN A 53 5.45 -19.85 8.51
N GLN A 54 5.28 -18.74 7.79
CA GLN A 54 4.52 -17.58 8.27
C GLN A 54 3.06 -17.96 8.58
N TYR A 55 2.44 -18.78 7.73
CA TYR A 55 1.10 -19.30 8.01
C TYR A 55 1.05 -20.29 9.19
N VAL A 56 2.08 -21.10 9.38
CA VAL A 56 2.16 -22.08 10.49
C VAL A 56 2.37 -21.37 11.82
N GLU A 57 3.23 -20.36 11.82
CA GLU A 57 3.63 -19.58 13.00
C GLU A 57 2.64 -18.45 13.30
N ARG A 58 1.75 -18.14 12.36
CA ARG A 58 0.79 -17.02 12.41
C ARG A 58 1.50 -15.68 12.53
N SER A 59 2.55 -15.46 11.76
CA SER A 59 3.29 -14.18 11.74
C SER A 59 2.40 -12.98 11.43
N TYR A 60 1.34 -13.18 10.64
CA TYR A 60 0.32 -12.16 10.38
C TYR A 60 -0.47 -11.69 11.61
N SER A 61 -0.38 -12.38 12.75
CA SER A 61 -1.18 -12.02 13.94
C SER A 61 -0.79 -10.70 14.58
N ASP A 62 0.40 -10.17 14.25
CA ASP A 62 0.84 -8.86 14.70
C ASP A 62 0.06 -7.71 14.04
N PHE A 63 -0.48 -7.93 12.83
CA PHE A 63 -1.19 -6.90 12.06
C PHE A 63 -2.60 -7.31 11.59
N TYR A 64 -2.94 -8.59 11.58
CA TYR A 64 -4.24 -9.10 11.15
C TYR A 64 -4.89 -9.95 12.25
N PRO A 65 -6.05 -9.52 12.81
CA PRO A 65 -6.61 -10.10 14.03
C PRO A 65 -7.33 -11.45 13.81
N TYR A 66 -7.64 -11.81 12.57
CA TYR A 66 -8.41 -13.01 12.24
C TYR A 66 -7.52 -14.16 11.73
N ASP A 67 -8.10 -15.35 11.60
CA ASP A 67 -7.44 -16.44 10.89
C ASP A 67 -7.34 -16.07 9.39
N LEU A 68 -6.11 -15.97 8.89
CA LEU A 68 -5.86 -15.66 7.49
C LEU A 68 -5.94 -16.95 6.67
N ASP A 69 -6.95 -17.06 5.82
CA ASP A 69 -7.06 -18.16 4.87
C ASP A 69 -5.95 -18.08 3.82
N LYS A 70 -5.48 -19.22 3.34
CA LYS A 70 -4.44 -19.27 2.30
C LYS A 70 -5.09 -19.09 0.94
N HIS A 71 -4.57 -18.19 0.10
CA HIS A 71 -4.95 -18.14 -1.32
C HIS A 71 -3.99 -18.95 -2.19
N GLY A 72 -2.77 -19.21 -1.70
CA GLY A 72 -1.75 -20.01 -2.36
C GLY A 72 -2.06 -21.50 -2.46
N ILE A 73 -1.38 -22.15 -3.42
CA ILE A 73 -1.37 -23.60 -3.58
C ILE A 73 0.02 -24.12 -3.19
N GLU A 74 0.06 -25.20 -2.41
CA GLU A 74 1.34 -25.85 -2.10
C GLU A 74 1.89 -26.55 -3.34
N THR A 75 3.09 -26.15 -3.76
CA THR A 75 3.82 -26.70 -4.90
C THR A 75 5.23 -27.07 -4.46
N GLU A 76 5.63 -28.33 -4.65
CA GLU A 76 6.95 -28.82 -4.26
C GLU A 76 7.29 -28.60 -2.76
N GLY A 77 6.28 -28.59 -1.90
CA GLY A 77 6.43 -28.42 -0.45
C GLY A 77 6.50 -26.96 0.01
N ARG A 78 6.42 -26.00 -0.92
CA ARG A 78 6.38 -24.55 -0.68
C ARG A 78 4.98 -24.01 -0.89
N LEU A 79 4.58 -23.03 -0.09
CA LEU A 79 3.31 -22.33 -0.25
C LEU A 79 3.56 -20.98 -0.92
N HIS A 80 3.12 -20.84 -2.17
CA HIS A 80 3.24 -19.61 -2.92
C HIS A 80 1.88 -18.95 -3.10
N GLU A 81 1.78 -17.71 -2.64
CA GLU A 81 0.62 -16.86 -2.86
C GLU A 81 0.50 -16.48 -4.35
N PRO A 82 -0.72 -16.40 -4.91
CA PRO A 82 -0.93 -16.15 -6.35
C PRO A 82 -0.60 -14.72 -6.80
N HIS A 83 -0.11 -13.87 -5.89
CA HIS A 83 0.03 -12.43 -6.05
C HIS A 83 1.37 -11.96 -6.68
N GLY A 84 2.28 -12.90 -6.95
CA GLY A 84 3.57 -12.64 -7.60
C GLY A 84 4.58 -11.87 -6.74
N ILE A 85 5.81 -11.71 -7.24
CA ILE A 85 6.94 -11.13 -6.47
C ILE A 85 6.99 -9.60 -6.48
N GLY A 86 6.44 -8.98 -7.52
CA GLY A 86 6.74 -7.58 -7.84
C GLY A 86 6.34 -6.60 -6.75
N PHE A 87 5.13 -6.76 -6.21
CA PHE A 87 4.61 -5.87 -5.17
C PHE A 87 5.24 -6.14 -3.79
N PRO A 88 5.31 -7.39 -3.29
CA PRO A 88 6.05 -7.69 -2.05
C PRO A 88 7.49 -7.16 -2.05
N LEU A 89 8.21 -7.31 -3.17
CA LEU A 89 9.57 -6.80 -3.30
C LEU A 89 9.64 -5.26 -3.29
N LEU A 90 8.62 -4.59 -3.82
CA LEU A 90 8.54 -3.13 -3.82
C LEU A 90 8.31 -2.58 -2.39
N ILE A 91 7.48 -3.24 -1.59
CA ILE A 91 7.12 -2.78 -0.23
C ILE A 91 8.10 -3.27 0.85
N ALA A 92 8.86 -4.35 0.61
CA ALA A 92 9.76 -4.94 1.59
C ALA A 92 10.74 -3.94 2.26
N PRO A 93 11.35 -2.97 1.55
CA PRO A 93 12.21 -1.98 2.21
C PRO A 93 11.44 -1.06 3.17
N ALA A 94 10.19 -0.72 2.86
CA ALA A 94 9.35 0.09 3.74
C ALA A 94 8.93 -0.71 4.99
N MET A 95 8.54 -1.98 4.78
CA MET A 95 8.20 -2.90 5.85
C MET A 95 9.39 -3.15 6.80
N ALA A 96 10.58 -3.37 6.27
CA ALA A 96 11.79 -3.58 7.07
C ALA A 96 12.18 -2.36 7.95
N ILE A 97 11.77 -1.15 7.57
CA ILE A 97 12.11 0.09 8.30
C ILE A 97 11.01 0.48 9.29
N GLY A 98 9.75 0.34 8.91
CA GLY A 98 8.61 0.90 9.64
C GLY A 98 7.47 -0.07 9.92
N GLY A 99 7.66 -1.37 9.68
CA GLY A 99 6.59 -2.36 9.75
C GLY A 99 5.49 -2.08 8.73
N GLU A 100 4.28 -2.54 9.05
CA GLU A 100 3.11 -2.43 8.20
C GLU A 100 2.70 -0.96 8.01
N GLN A 101 2.77 -0.16 9.08
CA GLN A 101 2.58 1.30 8.99
C GLN A 101 3.60 1.99 8.08
N GLY A 102 4.82 1.45 8.01
CA GLY A 102 5.84 1.88 7.05
C GLY A 102 5.40 1.66 5.61
N VAL A 103 4.74 0.53 5.32
CA VAL A 103 4.16 0.22 4.01
C VAL A 103 3.01 1.16 3.69
N GLU A 104 2.09 1.40 4.62
CA GLU A 104 0.95 2.30 4.41
C GLU A 104 1.41 3.74 4.11
N LEU A 105 2.40 4.24 4.85
CA LEU A 105 3.03 5.54 4.59
C LEU A 105 3.72 5.56 3.22
N PHE A 106 4.35 4.47 2.82
CA PHE A 106 4.97 4.36 1.52
C PHE A 106 3.93 4.37 0.38
N MET A 107 2.81 3.66 0.55
CA MET A 107 1.67 3.69 -0.39
C MET A 107 1.04 5.09 -0.48
N ALA A 108 0.84 5.75 0.66
CA ALA A 108 0.39 7.15 0.71
C ALA A 108 1.31 8.09 -0.07
N ALA A 109 2.63 7.89 0.02
CA ALA A 109 3.60 8.67 -0.74
C ALA A 109 3.51 8.37 -2.24
N LEU A 110 3.36 7.09 -2.64
CA LEU A 110 3.21 6.70 -4.04
C LEU A 110 1.90 7.24 -4.65
N ALA A 111 0.79 7.17 -3.93
CA ALA A 111 -0.49 7.73 -4.37
C ALA A 111 -0.42 9.25 -4.54
N ALA A 112 0.14 9.98 -3.56
CA ALA A 112 0.33 11.42 -3.65
C ALA A 112 1.29 11.79 -4.80
N LEU A 113 2.35 11.00 -5.02
CA LEU A 113 3.28 11.18 -6.13
C LEU A 113 2.57 10.99 -7.48
N ALA A 114 1.73 9.96 -7.61
CA ALA A 114 0.97 9.69 -8.83
C ALA A 114 0.05 10.87 -9.18
N VAL A 115 -0.68 11.42 -8.21
CA VAL A 115 -1.53 12.61 -8.43
C VAL A 115 -0.71 13.84 -8.76
N MET A 116 0.45 14.04 -8.11
CA MET A 116 1.37 15.14 -8.44
C MET A 116 1.88 15.03 -9.89
N LEU A 117 2.27 13.82 -10.33
CA LEU A 117 2.72 13.59 -11.71
C LEU A 117 1.57 13.78 -12.70
N ALA A 118 0.35 13.34 -12.36
CA ALA A 118 -0.84 13.61 -13.15
C ALA A 118 -1.14 15.10 -13.28
N TYR A 119 -0.96 15.89 -12.22
CA TYR A 119 -1.04 17.34 -12.26
C TYR A 119 0.00 17.96 -13.21
N LEU A 120 1.26 17.52 -13.14
CA LEU A 120 2.32 17.98 -14.03
C LEU A 120 2.04 17.63 -15.49
N LEU A 121 1.42 16.48 -15.75
CA LEU A 121 0.97 16.08 -17.08
C LEU A 121 -0.23 16.94 -17.53
N ALA A 122 -1.20 17.19 -16.67
CA ALA A 122 -2.38 18.02 -16.96
C ALA A 122 -1.99 19.46 -17.34
N LEU A 123 -0.93 20.01 -16.74
CA LEU A 123 -0.36 21.31 -17.12
C LEU A 123 0.14 21.38 -18.57
N ARG A 124 0.35 20.24 -19.25
CA ARG A 124 0.68 20.20 -20.69
C ARG A 124 -0.54 20.43 -21.58
N VAL A 125 -1.75 20.33 -21.03
CA VAL A 125 -3.02 20.39 -21.77
C VAL A 125 -3.87 21.58 -21.35
N ALA A 126 -3.90 21.92 -20.06
CA ALA A 126 -4.69 23.03 -19.52
C ALA A 126 -3.90 23.88 -18.53
N PRO A 127 -4.11 25.20 -18.49
CA PRO A 127 -3.49 26.06 -17.49
C PRO A 127 -4.15 25.90 -16.12
N ASP A 128 -3.45 26.37 -15.09
CA ASP A 128 -4.10 26.63 -13.80
C ASP A 128 -5.16 27.74 -13.94
N PRO A 129 -6.29 27.68 -13.20
CA PRO A 129 -6.55 26.79 -12.07
C PRO A 129 -7.13 25.41 -12.44
N TRP A 130 -7.38 25.12 -13.72
CA TRP A 130 -8.10 23.91 -14.14
C TRP A 130 -7.30 22.63 -13.89
N ALA A 131 -6.01 22.61 -14.24
CA ALA A 131 -5.15 21.46 -14.01
C ALA A 131 -5.04 21.13 -12.50
N LEU A 132 -4.78 22.14 -11.67
CA LEU A 132 -4.71 21.99 -10.22
C LEU A 132 -6.05 21.57 -9.61
N GLY A 133 -7.15 22.17 -10.05
CA GLY A 133 -8.49 21.83 -9.58
C GLY A 133 -8.86 20.38 -9.90
N ALA A 134 -8.59 19.92 -11.12
CA ALA A 134 -8.83 18.53 -11.52
C ALA A 134 -7.98 17.55 -10.72
N ALA A 135 -6.67 17.80 -10.57
CA ALA A 135 -5.79 16.95 -9.79
C ALA A 135 -6.20 16.89 -8.30
N THR A 136 -6.61 18.02 -7.72
CA THR A 136 -7.10 18.08 -6.34
C THR A 136 -8.42 17.32 -6.19
N ALA A 137 -9.36 17.49 -7.12
CA ALA A 137 -10.64 16.79 -7.08
C ALA A 137 -10.48 15.26 -7.22
N VAL A 138 -9.57 14.81 -8.07
CA VAL A 138 -9.24 13.38 -8.21
C VAL A 138 -8.49 12.88 -6.98
N GLY A 139 -7.49 13.62 -6.50
CA GLY A 139 -6.70 13.23 -5.33
C GLY A 139 -7.53 13.16 -4.04
N LEU A 140 -8.55 13.99 -3.89
CA LEU A 140 -9.46 13.96 -2.74
C LEU A 140 -10.75 13.16 -3.00
N SER A 141 -10.79 12.36 -4.07
CA SER A 141 -11.93 11.50 -4.37
C SER A 141 -12.01 10.32 -3.38
N ALA A 142 -13.22 9.80 -3.16
CA ALA A 142 -13.43 8.69 -2.22
C ALA A 142 -12.54 7.46 -2.50
N PRO A 143 -12.33 7.01 -3.75
CA PRO A 143 -11.42 5.90 -4.02
C PRO A 143 -9.97 6.19 -3.61
N LEU A 144 -9.47 7.41 -3.83
CA LEU A 144 -8.09 7.77 -3.48
C LEU A 144 -7.91 7.98 -1.97
N LEU A 145 -8.96 8.39 -1.27
CA LEU A 145 -8.95 8.45 0.19
C LEU A 145 -8.99 7.05 0.81
N ALA A 146 -9.77 6.14 0.24
CA ALA A 146 -9.91 4.77 0.77
C ALA A 146 -8.68 3.90 0.47
N TYR A 147 -8.12 4.00 -0.74
CA TYR A 147 -6.99 3.16 -1.19
C TYR A 147 -5.65 3.92 -1.24
N GLY A 148 -5.60 5.14 -0.71
CA GLY A 148 -4.38 5.96 -0.79
C GLY A 148 -3.25 5.40 0.07
N SER A 149 -3.60 4.73 1.18
CA SER A 149 -2.68 4.12 2.14
C SER A 149 -2.67 2.58 2.08
N ALA A 150 -3.40 1.98 1.15
CA ALA A 150 -3.54 0.53 0.97
C ALA A 150 -2.79 0.03 -0.28
#